data_AF-A0A6V7JZY6-F1
#
_entry.id   AF-A0A6V7JZY6-F1
#
_cell.length_a   1.000
_cell.length_b   1.000
_cell.length_c   1.000
_cell.angle_alpha   90.00
_cell.angle_beta   90.00
_cell.angle_gamma   90.00
#
_symmetry.space_group_name_H-M   'P 1'
#
loop_
_entity.id
_entity.type
_entity.pdbx_description
1 polymer ?
#
loop_
_entity_poly.entity_id
_entity_poly.type
_entity_poly.pdbx_seq_one_letter_code
_entity_poly.pdbx_strand_id
1 'polypeptide(L)' 'NIIKQVLLVFPREDQQLEVLGSVARKLGWSVSIAKNAEKASEVFQNKCHDLVIIDRRGNRANEADTICR' A
#
# COMPACT_ATOMS: atom_id res chain seq x y z
N ASN A 1 -21.81 2.78 -6.88
CA ASN A 1 -20.39 2.70 -7.23
C ASN A 1 -19.65 1.92 -6.17
N ILE A 2 -18.97 0.84 -6.54
CA ILE A 2 -18.09 0.11 -5.63
C ILE A 2 -16.78 0.92 -5.54
N ILE A 3 -16.46 1.44 -4.36
CA ILE A 3 -15.18 2.12 -4.10
C ILE A 3 -14.11 1.03 -3.96
N LYS A 4 -13.03 1.14 -4.73
CA LYS A 4 -11.87 0.25 -4.63
C LYS A 4 -10.94 0.70 -3.50
N GLN A 5 -10.32 -0.26 -2.82
CA GLN A 5 -9.38 -0.01 -1.72
C GLN A 5 -7.98 -0.48 -2.11
N VAL A 6 -6.99 0.42 -2.05
CA VAL A 6 -5.57 0.08 -2.28
C VAL A 6 -4.72 0.29 -1.02
N LEU A 7 -3.80 -0.64 -0.76
CA LEU A 7 -2.73 -0.49 0.24
C LEU A 7 -1.39 -0.22 -0.47
N LEU A 8 -0.78 0.92 -0.16
CA LEU A 8 0.56 1.28 -0.63
C LEU A 8 1.56 1.03 0.52
N VAL A 9 2.45 0.05 0.36
CA VAL A 9 3.50 -0.28 1.33
C VAL A 9 4.81 0.32 0.87
N PHE A 10 5.12 1.53 1.34
CA PHE A 10 6.26 2.34 0.91
C PHE A 10 7.05 2.82 2.14
N PRO A 11 8.30 2.39 2.32
CA PRO A 11 9.12 2.84 3.45
C PRO A 11 9.50 4.33 3.39
N ARG A 12 9.52 4.91 2.20
CA ARG A 12 9.91 6.29 1.94
C ARG A 12 8.70 7.12 1.53
N GLU A 13 8.62 8.34 2.05
CA GLU A 13 7.73 9.38 1.53
C GLU A 13 8.42 10.08 0.37
N ASP A 14 8.40 9.42 -0.80
CA ASP A 14 8.99 9.94 -2.02
C ASP A 14 7.93 10.16 -3.11
N GLN A 15 8.38 10.73 -4.23
CA GLN A 15 7.51 11.05 -5.36
C GLN A 15 6.74 9.83 -5.91
N GLN A 16 7.26 8.60 -5.77
CA GLN A 16 6.54 7.41 -6.24
C GLN A 16 5.31 7.14 -5.37
N LEU A 17 5.45 7.23 -4.05
CA LEU A 17 4.31 7.13 -3.13
C LEU A 17 3.28 8.23 -3.41
N GLU A 18 3.73 9.47 -3.59
CA GLU A 18 2.84 10.60 -3.86
C GLU A 18 2.04 10.42 -5.14
N VAL A 19 2.71 10.04 -6.24
CA VAL A 19 2.05 9.86 -7.54
C VAL A 19 1.03 8.73 -7.48
N LEU A 20 1.41 7.57 -6.93
CA LEU A 20 0.49 6.43 -6.82
C LEU A 20 -0.73 6.75 -5.94
N GLY A 21 -0.50 7.39 -4.79
CA GLY A 21 -1.59 7.83 -3.91
C GLY A 21 -2.49 8.87 -4.56
N SER A 22 -1.93 9.82 -5.31
CA SER A 22 -2.68 10.86 -6.03
C SER A 22 -3.54 10.26 -7.14
N VAL A 23 -2.97 9.38 -7.97
CA VAL A 23 -3.69 8.72 -9.06
C VAL A 23 -4.82 7.84 -8.52
N ALA A 24 -4.57 7.03 -7.48
CA ALA A 24 -5.62 6.21 -6.88
C ALA A 24 -6.80 7.05 -6.37
N ARG A 25 -6.53 8.16 -5.67
CA ARG A 25 -7.60 9.08 -5.22
C ARG A 25 -8.35 9.71 -6.39
N LYS A 26 -7.67 10.09 -7.47
CA LYS A 26 -8.31 10.62 -8.70
C LYS A 26 -9.21 9.61 -9.40
N LEU A 27 -8.90 8.31 -9.29
CA LEU A 27 -9.75 7.23 -9.77
C LEU A 27 -10.95 6.93 -8.83
N GLY A 28 -11.07 7.68 -7.73
CA GLY A 28 -12.11 7.47 -6.72
C GLY A 28 -11.83 6.27 -5.80
N TRP A 29 -10.57 5.83 -5.70
CA TRP A 29 -10.18 4.74 -4.81
C TRP A 29 -9.82 5.28 -3.43
N SER A 30 -10.13 4.49 -2.42
CA SER A 30 -9.66 4.69 -1.06
C SER A 30 -8.22 4.18 -0.93
N VAL A 31 -7.37 4.93 -0.22
CA VAL A 31 -5.94 4.67 -0.12
C VAL A 31 -5.54 4.49 1.34
N SER A 32 -4.91 3.36 1.66
CA SER A 32 -4.14 3.17 2.90
C SER A 32 -2.64 3.16 2.59
N ILE A 33 -1.83 3.64 3.53
CA ILE A 33 -0.36 3.70 3.40
C ILE A 33 0.25 3.03 4.62
N ALA A 34 1.28 2.21 4.41
CA ALA A 34 2.09 1.61 5.47
C ALA A 34 3.59 1.80 5.16
N LYS A 35 4.39 2.07 6.19
CA LYS A 35 5.83 2.37 6.07
C LYS A 35 6.75 1.18 6.41
N ASN A 36 6.20 0.13 6.99
CA ASN A 36 6.94 -1.08 7.35
C ASN A 36 6.02 -2.30 7.24
N ALA A 37 6.61 -3.50 7.36
CA ALA A 37 5.87 -4.75 7.26
C ALA A 37 4.85 -4.89 8.39
N GLU A 38 5.19 -4.55 9.65
CA GLU A 38 4.24 -4.72 10.76
C GLU A 38 2.96 -3.92 10.55
N LYS A 39 3.09 -2.64 10.18
CA LYS A 39 1.92 -1.79 9.92
C LYS A 39 1.17 -2.22 8.66
N ALA A 40 1.89 -2.72 7.65
CA ALA A 40 1.25 -3.23 6.44
C ALA A 40 0.39 -4.47 6.75
N SER A 41 0.89 -5.42 7.54
CA SER A 41 0.13 -6.60 7.98
C SER A 41 -1.08 -6.20 8.83
N GLU A 42 -0.91 -5.27 9.78
CA GLU A 42 -2.01 -4.75 10.60
C GLU A 42 -3.11 -4.12 9.74
N VAL A 43 -2.74 -3.29 8.76
CA VAL A 43 -3.71 -2.64 7.88
C VAL A 43 -4.39 -3.66 6.97
N PHE A 44 -3.61 -4.58 6.38
CA PHE A 44 -4.11 -5.63 5.50
C PHE A 44 -5.17 -6.50 6.19
N GLN A 45 -4.94 -6.92 7.43
CA GLN A 45 -5.88 -7.76 8.18
C GLN A 45 -7.15 -7.02 8.60
N ASN A 46 -7.06 -5.72 8.87
CA ASN A 46 -8.18 -4.93 9.38
C ASN A 46 -9.09 -4.33 8.29
N LYS A 47 -8.71 -4.42 7.00
CA LYS A 47 -9.52 -3.89 5.89
C LYS A 47 -9.44 -4.79 4.68
N CYS A 48 -10.56 -4.94 3.96
CA CYS A 48 -10.56 -5.60 2.66
C CYS A 48 -9.89 -4.70 1.60
N HIS A 49 -8.76 -5.13 1.05
CA HIS A 49 -8.05 -4.44 -0.01
C HIS A 49 -8.25 -5.16 -1.35
N ASP A 50 -8.55 -4.43 -2.43
CA ASP A 50 -8.61 -4.98 -3.79
C ASP A 50 -7.20 -5.11 -4.40
N LEU A 51 -6.26 -4.27 -3.97
CA LEU A 51 -4.90 -4.21 -4.49
C LEU A 51 -3.91 -3.84 -3.37
N VAL A 52 -2.76 -4.51 -3.36
CA VAL A 52 -1.62 -4.16 -2.51
C VAL A 52 -0.41 -3.89 -3.40
N ILE A 53 0.23 -2.72 -3.25
CA ILE A 53 1.44 -2.35 -3.98
C ILE A 53 2.58 -2.22 -2.97
N ILE A 54 3.64 -2.99 -3.15
CA ILE A 54 4.78 -3.06 -2.23
C ILE A 54 6.03 -2.50 -2.90
N ASP A 55 6.59 -1.44 -2.31
CA ASP A 55 7.85 -0.88 -2.77
C ASP A 55 9.03 -1.80 -2.42
N ARG A 56 9.69 -2.33 -3.45
CA ARG A 56 10.88 -3.18 -3.30
C ARG A 56 12.19 -2.47 -3.64
N ARG A 57 12.18 -1.15 -3.82
CA ARG A 57 13.40 -0.39 -4.15
C ARG A 57 14.31 -0.30 -2.91
N GLY A 58 15.50 -0.90 -2.97
CA GLY A 58 16.56 -0.78 -1.96
C GLY A 58 16.91 -2.10 -1.25
N ASN A 59 17.94 -2.08 -0.40
CA ASN A 59 18.33 -3.24 0.41
C ASN A 59 17.34 -3.43 1.57
N ARG A 60 16.80 -4.65 1.74
CA ARG A 60 15.73 -5.03 2.69
C ARG A 60 14.31 -4.62 2.29
N ALA A 61 13.96 -4.84 1.03
CA ALA A 61 12.57 -4.79 0.59
C ALA A 61 11.70 -5.80 1.35
N ASN A 62 10.52 -5.36 1.80
CA ASN A 62 9.54 -6.29 2.39
C ASN A 62 9.06 -7.28 1.33
N GLU A 63 8.98 -8.55 1.69
CA GLU A 63 8.39 -9.58 0.83
C GLU A 63 6.87 -9.58 0.95
N ALA A 64 6.19 -9.88 -0.16
CA ALA A 64 4.72 -9.89 -0.20
C ALA A 64 4.14 -10.89 0.79
N ASP A 65 4.76 -12.05 0.92
CA ASP A 65 4.32 -13.14 1.81
C ASP A 65 4.42 -12.80 3.30
N THR A 66 5.15 -11.75 3.68
CA THR A 66 5.18 -11.25 5.07
C THR A 66 3.96 -10.40 5.40
N ILE A 67 3.31 -9.83 4.37
CA ILE A 67 2.24 -8.83 4.52
C ILE A 67 0.86 -9.44 4.20
N CYS A 68 0.76 -10.17 3.09
CA CYS A 68 -0.50 -10.67 2.54
C CYS A 68 -0.83 -12.08 3.04
N ARG A 69 -1.11 -12.22 4.34
CA ARG A 69 -1.54 -13.48 4.97
C ARG A 69 -2.95 -13.38 5.54
#